data_AF-A0A7Y6PI47-F1
#
_entry.id   AF-A0A7Y6PI47-F1
#
_cell.length_a   1.000
_cell.length_b   1.000
_cell.length_c   1.000
_cell.angle_alpha   90.00
_cell.angle_beta   90.00
_cell.angle_gamma   90.00
#
_symmetry.space_group_name_H-M   'P 1'
#
loop_
_entity.id
_entity.type
_entity.pdbx_description
1 polymer ?
#
loop_
_entity_poly.entity_id
_entity_poly.type
_entity_poly.pdbx_seq_one_letter_code
_entity_poly.pdbx_strand_id
1 'polypeptide(L)'
;YCLQLLSGCMLFACVYSIIEVLFNKNIIQDVLLSLFDVHGYIAQGAERYGFKRSNSIFSYYQPFALYCCMCFYLYFFCSRYYNYPLNKNKVTKLLYFLPLCTILTGTRAGYVAILIGILPYLLSVNIFRYKVFYRIVGVFLVSCLFFWKFYFTLIYSTLFANKMDVGSSSGMRLEQWGSILWAFEQNELWGNGSSYLWNVATQNNYEILGAESIWFSLLIDYGIMGGLMFI
;
A
#
# COMPACT_ATOMS: atom_id res chain seq x y z
N TYR A 1 -13.76 -21.35 8.54
CA TYR A 1 -13.89 -21.46 7.08
C TYR A 1 -13.37 -20.21 6.35
N CYS A 2 -13.93 -19.01 6.59
CA CYS A 2 -13.50 -17.76 5.92
C CYS A 2 -11.98 -17.49 6.01
N LEU A 3 -11.39 -17.67 7.19
CA LEU A 3 -9.94 -17.54 7.40
C LEU A 3 -9.06 -18.50 6.60
N GLN A 4 -9.58 -19.69 6.26
CA GLN A 4 -8.86 -20.67 5.44
C GLN A 4 -8.95 -20.29 3.97
N LEU A 5 -10.12 -19.82 3.51
CA LEU A 5 -10.31 -19.34 2.14
C LEU A 5 -9.43 -18.10 1.88
N LEU A 6 -9.44 -17.16 2.82
CA LEU A 6 -8.59 -15.99 2.85
C LEU A 6 -7.09 -16.36 2.76
N SER A 7 -6.66 -17.42 3.46
CA SER A 7 -5.26 -17.88 3.42
C SER A 7 -4.85 -18.41 2.04
N GLY A 8 -5.79 -19.01 1.30
CA GLY A 8 -5.57 -19.50 -0.05
C GLY A 8 -5.38 -18.34 -1.03
N CYS A 9 -6.31 -17.38 -1.00
CA CYS A 9 -6.23 -16.17 -1.83
C CYS A 9 -4.93 -15.39 -1.58
N MET A 10 -4.49 -15.31 -0.32
CA MET A 10 -3.23 -14.64 0.03
C MET A 10 -1.99 -15.36 -0.46
N LEU A 11 -1.92 -16.69 -0.27
CA LEU A 11 -0.77 -17.44 -0.78
C LEU A 11 -0.66 -17.28 -2.29
N PHE A 12 -1.79 -17.31 -2.99
CA PHE A 12 -1.82 -17.05 -4.43
C PHE A 12 -1.33 -15.62 -4.74
N ALA A 13 -1.85 -14.59 -4.05
CA ALA A 13 -1.43 -13.20 -4.26
C ALA A 13 0.06 -12.98 -3.97
N CYS A 14 0.61 -13.58 -2.91
CA CYS A 14 2.02 -13.47 -2.52
C CYS A 14 2.96 -14.19 -3.50
N VAL A 15 2.56 -15.37 -3.99
CA VAL A 15 3.35 -16.09 -5.00
C VAL A 15 3.31 -15.32 -6.31
N TYR A 16 2.14 -14.82 -6.70
CA TYR A 16 1.98 -14.05 -7.91
C TYR A 16 2.75 -12.73 -7.88
N SER A 17 2.81 -12.02 -6.74
CA SER A 17 3.62 -10.81 -6.61
C SER A 17 5.12 -11.06 -6.83
N ILE A 18 5.63 -12.23 -6.42
CA ILE A 18 7.03 -12.60 -6.67
C ILE A 18 7.25 -12.83 -8.17
N ILE A 19 6.32 -13.52 -8.84
CA ILE A 19 6.36 -13.73 -10.30
C ILE A 19 6.33 -12.37 -11.02
N GLU A 20 5.44 -11.47 -10.63
CA GLU A 20 5.32 -10.13 -11.23
C GLU A 20 6.63 -9.34 -11.16
N VAL A 21 7.31 -9.36 -10.01
CA VAL A 21 8.59 -8.68 -9.83
C VAL A 21 9.71 -9.36 -10.62
N LEU A 22 9.73 -10.69 -10.71
CA LEU A 22 10.74 -11.42 -11.48
C LEU A 22 10.63 -11.17 -12.99
N PHE A 23 9.41 -11.11 -13.51
CA PHE A 23 9.16 -10.89 -14.94
C PHE A 23 8.98 -9.42 -15.31
N ASN A 24 9.00 -8.49 -14.34
CA ASN A 24 8.66 -7.08 -14.49
C ASN A 24 7.34 -6.84 -15.28
N LYS A 25 6.42 -7.80 -15.25
CA LYS A 25 5.15 -7.79 -15.99
C LYS A 25 4.04 -8.40 -15.17
N ASN A 26 2.85 -7.80 -15.26
CA ASN A 26 1.66 -8.32 -14.60
C ASN A 26 0.78 -8.94 -15.67
N ILE A 27 0.95 -10.25 -15.88
CA ILE A 27 0.29 -11.00 -16.95
C ILE A 27 -1.24 -10.93 -16.82
N ILE A 28 -1.77 -11.05 -15.61
CA ILE A 28 -3.22 -10.95 -15.34
C ILE A 28 -3.75 -9.58 -15.78
N GLN A 29 -3.04 -8.52 -15.42
CA GLN A 29 -3.41 -7.16 -15.78
C GLN A 29 -3.33 -6.92 -17.30
N ASP A 30 -2.27 -7.40 -17.94
CA ASP A 30 -2.07 -7.28 -19.39
C ASP A 30 -3.19 -8.00 -20.15
N VAL A 31 -3.61 -9.19 -19.68
CA VAL A 31 -4.77 -9.92 -20.23
C VAL A 31 -6.06 -9.12 -20.03
N LEU A 32 -6.29 -8.57 -18.83
CA LEU A 32 -7.50 -7.76 -18.56
C LEU A 32 -7.58 -6.52 -19.44
N LEU A 33 -6.46 -5.81 -19.65
CA LEU A 33 -6.41 -4.63 -20.53
C LEU A 33 -6.58 -5.01 -22.02
N SER A 34 -6.21 -6.23 -22.42
CA SER A 34 -6.44 -6.70 -23.79
C SER A 34 -7.90 -7.06 -24.08
N LEU A 35 -8.66 -7.39 -23.03
CA LEU A 35 -10.06 -7.83 -23.13
C LEU A 35 -11.05 -6.70 -22.85
N PHE A 36 -10.65 -5.70 -22.05
CA PHE A 36 -11.53 -4.65 -21.57
C PHE A 36 -10.82 -3.29 -21.58
N ASP A 37 -11.54 -2.24 -21.95
CA ASP A 37 -11.06 -0.85 -21.91
C ASP A 37 -11.11 -0.29 -20.48
N VAL A 38 -10.12 -0.68 -19.66
CA VAL A 38 -10.06 -0.37 -18.23
C VAL A 38 -8.85 0.51 -17.90
N HIS A 39 -8.32 1.22 -18.89
CA HIS A 39 -7.08 1.99 -18.77
C HIS A 39 -7.10 3.05 -17.63
N GLY A 40 -8.28 3.54 -17.24
CA GLY A 40 -8.45 4.52 -16.14
C GLY A 40 -8.53 3.92 -14.72
N TYR A 41 -8.84 2.62 -14.57
CA TYR A 41 -9.06 2.01 -13.24
C TYR A 41 -7.93 1.09 -12.79
N ILE A 42 -6.86 1.00 -13.60
CA ILE A 42 -5.73 0.14 -13.29
C ILE A 42 -4.44 0.94 -13.40
N ALA A 43 -3.79 1.20 -12.27
CA ALA A 43 -2.51 1.88 -12.27
C ALA A 43 -1.42 0.93 -12.79
N GLN A 44 -0.87 1.21 -13.97
CA GLN A 44 0.37 0.58 -14.39
C GLN A 44 1.47 1.04 -13.42
N GLY A 45 1.93 0.12 -12.57
CA GLY A 45 2.95 0.40 -11.58
C GLY A 45 4.22 0.90 -12.25
N ALA A 46 4.57 2.17 -12.03
CA ALA A 46 5.85 2.73 -12.44
C ALA A 46 7.00 1.98 -11.74
N GLU A 47 8.14 1.88 -12.41
CA GLU A 47 9.35 1.33 -11.79
C GLU A 47 9.80 2.22 -10.62
N ARG A 48 10.10 1.60 -9.49
CA ARG A 48 10.58 2.30 -8.30
C ARG A 48 11.62 1.45 -7.59
N TYR A 49 12.75 2.07 -7.25
CA TYR A 49 13.88 1.39 -6.61
C TYR A 49 14.52 0.26 -7.46
N GLY A 50 14.40 0.35 -8.80
CA GLY A 50 14.94 -0.63 -9.74
C GLY A 50 14.05 -1.86 -9.98
N PHE A 51 12.85 -1.91 -9.40
CA PHE A 51 11.86 -2.96 -9.62
C PHE A 51 10.52 -2.36 -10.04
N LYS A 52 9.75 -3.10 -10.85
CA LYS A 52 8.35 -2.76 -11.08
C LYS A 52 7.56 -2.90 -9.78
N ARG A 53 6.74 -1.90 -9.46
CA ARG A 53 5.81 -1.96 -8.32
C ARG A 53 4.81 -3.08 -8.53
N SER A 54 4.76 -4.02 -7.58
CA SER A 54 3.82 -5.15 -7.65
C SER A 54 2.43 -4.72 -7.19
N ASN A 55 1.44 -4.98 -8.05
CA ASN A 55 0.01 -4.84 -7.74
C ASN A 55 -0.65 -6.20 -7.48
N SER A 56 0.02 -7.30 -7.83
CA SER A 56 -0.51 -8.67 -7.78
C SER A 56 -1.87 -8.76 -8.49
N ILE A 57 -2.91 -9.24 -7.81
CA ILE A 57 -4.28 -9.38 -8.33
C ILE A 57 -5.07 -8.07 -8.21
N PHE A 58 -4.54 -7.06 -7.52
CA PHE A 58 -5.23 -5.79 -7.30
C PHE A 58 -4.96 -4.82 -8.44
N SER A 59 -5.87 -3.86 -8.63
CA SER A 59 -5.71 -2.83 -9.68
C SER A 59 -4.65 -1.78 -9.35
N TYR A 60 -4.29 -1.64 -8.07
CA TYR A 60 -3.35 -0.65 -7.56
C TYR A 60 -2.39 -1.28 -6.54
N TYR A 61 -1.16 -0.76 -6.47
CA TYR A 61 -0.13 -1.21 -5.52
C TYR A 61 -0.44 -0.79 -4.07
N GLN A 62 -1.08 0.37 -3.83
CA GLN A 62 -1.39 0.80 -2.45
C GLN A 62 -2.42 -0.11 -1.75
N PRO A 63 -3.57 -0.48 -2.37
CA PRO A 63 -4.51 -1.42 -1.78
C PRO A 63 -3.91 -2.80 -1.54
N PHE A 64 -3.03 -3.29 -2.43
CA PHE A 64 -2.32 -4.55 -2.19
C PHE A 64 -1.43 -4.49 -0.95
N ALA A 65 -0.67 -3.40 -0.79
CA ALA A 65 0.15 -3.18 0.40
C ALA A 65 -0.68 -3.14 1.68
N LEU A 66 -1.80 -2.41 1.67
CA LEU A 66 -2.73 -2.32 2.79
C LEU A 66 -3.33 -3.69 3.12
N TYR A 67 -3.75 -4.44 2.10
CA TYR A 67 -4.29 -5.78 2.26
C TYR A 67 -3.26 -6.71 2.92
N CYS A 68 -2.01 -6.70 2.47
CA CYS A 68 -0.93 -7.49 3.07
C CYS A 68 -0.71 -7.14 4.54
N CYS A 69 -0.70 -5.85 4.89
CA CYS A 69 -0.53 -5.38 6.26
C CYS A 69 -1.70 -5.81 7.17
N MET A 70 -2.94 -5.56 6.74
CA MET A 70 -4.14 -5.92 7.51
C MET A 70 -4.20 -7.43 7.78
N CYS A 71 -3.87 -8.21 6.76
CA CYS A 71 -3.87 -9.65 6.86
C CYS A 71 -2.75 -10.18 7.75
N PHE A 72 -1.56 -9.56 7.70
CA PHE A 72 -0.48 -9.85 8.62
C PHE A 72 -0.93 -9.66 10.07
N TYR A 73 -1.59 -8.54 10.38
CA TYR A 73 -2.15 -8.31 11.72
C TYR A 73 -3.18 -9.33 12.11
N LEU A 74 -4.14 -9.61 11.23
CA LEU A 74 -5.20 -10.55 11.51
C LEU A 74 -4.65 -11.95 11.84
N TYR A 75 -3.77 -12.51 11.00
CA TYR A 75 -3.16 -13.82 11.26
C TYR A 75 -2.27 -13.81 12.49
N PHE A 76 -1.57 -12.71 12.74
CA PHE A 76 -0.75 -12.56 13.93
C PHE A 76 -1.61 -12.60 15.21
N PHE A 77 -2.69 -11.83 15.28
CA PHE A 77 -3.62 -11.82 16.42
C PHE A 77 -4.33 -13.16 16.60
N CYS A 78 -4.88 -13.74 15.53
CA CYS A 78 -5.56 -15.04 15.58
C CYS A 78 -4.63 -16.17 16.04
N SER A 79 -3.36 -16.16 15.60
CA SER A 79 -2.40 -17.19 15.96
C SER A 79 -1.87 -17.07 17.38
N ARG A 80 -1.81 -15.86 17.97
CA ARG A 80 -1.11 -15.63 19.23
C ARG A 80 -2.03 -15.37 20.43
N TYR A 81 -3.13 -14.66 20.24
CA TYR A 81 -4.04 -14.26 21.31
C TYR A 81 -5.26 -15.16 21.42
N TYR A 82 -5.85 -15.51 20.28
CA TYR A 82 -7.12 -16.23 20.25
C TYR A 82 -6.98 -17.76 20.12
N ASN A 83 -5.74 -18.29 20.07
CA ASN A 83 -5.43 -19.72 19.91
C ASN A 83 -6.32 -20.43 18.87
N TYR A 84 -6.67 -19.72 17.79
CA TYR A 84 -7.61 -20.25 16.81
C TYR A 84 -6.96 -21.44 16.09
N PRO A 85 -7.70 -22.52 15.79
CA PRO A 85 -7.14 -23.73 15.17
C PRO A 85 -6.81 -23.53 13.68
N LEU A 86 -5.83 -22.67 13.41
CA LEU A 86 -5.24 -22.50 12.10
C LEU A 86 -4.10 -23.50 11.91
N ASN A 87 -3.89 -23.91 10.66
CA ASN A 87 -2.73 -24.73 10.31
C ASN A 87 -1.44 -23.94 10.57
N LYS A 88 -0.73 -24.30 11.64
CA LYS A 88 0.48 -23.60 12.12
C LYS A 88 1.54 -23.44 11.04
N ASN A 89 1.72 -24.42 10.16
CA ASN A 89 2.70 -24.35 9.06
C ASN A 89 2.29 -23.33 8.00
N LYS A 90 1.00 -23.26 7.65
CA LYS A 90 0.50 -22.28 6.68
C LYS A 90 0.59 -20.85 7.21
N VAL A 91 0.16 -20.63 8.45
CA VAL A 91 0.20 -19.30 9.11
C VAL A 91 1.63 -18.82 9.26
N THR A 92 2.54 -19.70 9.69
CA THR A 92 3.95 -19.35 9.83
C THR A 92 4.56 -18.90 8.50
N LYS A 93 4.27 -19.60 7.39
CA LYS A 93 4.71 -19.17 6.05
C LYS A 93 4.14 -17.81 5.66
N LEU A 94 2.84 -17.59 5.87
CA LEU A 94 2.18 -16.32 5.55
C LEU A 94 2.77 -15.14 6.34
N LEU A 95 3.11 -15.33 7.61
CA LEU A 95 3.74 -14.30 8.44
C LEU A 95 5.12 -13.86 7.91
N TYR A 96 5.84 -14.71 7.19
CA TYR A 96 7.08 -14.32 6.51
C TYR A 96 6.84 -13.67 5.15
N PHE A 97 5.87 -14.18 4.37
CA PHE A 97 5.62 -13.68 3.01
C PHE A 97 4.90 -12.33 2.97
N LEU A 98 3.96 -12.07 3.88
CA LEU A 98 3.14 -10.85 3.86
C LEU A 98 3.98 -9.57 4.02
N PRO A 99 4.93 -9.46 4.98
CA PRO A 99 5.79 -8.29 5.06
C PRO A 99 6.67 -8.10 3.82
N LEU A 100 7.15 -9.21 3.24
CA LEU A 100 7.94 -9.18 2.01
C LEU A 100 7.13 -8.62 0.84
N CYS A 101 5.87 -9.05 0.69
CA CYS A 101 4.98 -8.57 -0.38
C CYS A 101 4.68 -7.08 -0.23
N THR A 102 4.48 -6.57 1.00
CA THR A 102 4.34 -5.13 1.22
C THR A 102 5.60 -4.37 0.81
N ILE A 103 6.80 -4.93 1.04
CA ILE A 103 8.06 -4.33 0.58
C ILE A 103 8.10 -4.25 -0.95
N LEU A 104 7.71 -5.33 -1.64
CA LEU A 104 7.66 -5.41 -3.10
C LEU A 104 6.69 -4.40 -3.75
N THR A 105 5.69 -3.90 -3.02
CA THR A 105 4.80 -2.85 -3.55
C THR A 105 5.49 -1.50 -3.74
N GLY A 106 6.64 -1.28 -3.13
CA GLY A 106 7.36 -0.02 -3.30
C GLY A 106 6.68 1.18 -2.62
N THR A 107 5.77 0.96 -1.65
CA THR A 107 4.99 2.03 -1.01
C THR A 107 5.56 2.47 0.33
N ARG A 108 5.86 3.76 0.46
CA ARG A 108 6.33 4.34 1.74
C ARG A 108 5.32 4.12 2.88
N ALA A 109 4.03 4.30 2.59
CA ALA A 109 2.94 4.08 3.55
C ALA A 109 2.84 2.62 4.01
N GLY A 110 3.03 1.65 3.11
CA GLY A 110 3.05 0.23 3.47
C GLY A 110 4.19 -0.12 4.44
N TYR A 111 5.37 0.47 4.25
CA TYR A 111 6.51 0.26 5.15
C TYR A 111 6.23 0.78 6.56
N VAL A 112 5.70 2.00 6.66
CA VAL A 112 5.31 2.61 7.93
C VAL A 112 4.20 1.79 8.59
N ALA A 113 3.21 1.34 7.83
CA ALA A 113 2.12 0.52 8.34
C ALA A 113 2.66 -0.73 9.03
N ILE A 114 3.55 -1.50 8.38
CA ILE A 114 4.19 -2.70 8.97
C ILE A 114 4.94 -2.35 10.26
N LEU A 115 5.73 -1.27 10.25
CA LEU A 115 6.50 -0.85 11.42
C LEU A 115 5.56 -0.58 12.61
N ILE A 116 4.48 0.17 12.39
CA ILE A 116 3.49 0.48 13.43
C ILE A 116 2.92 -0.79 14.05
N GLY A 117 2.57 -1.80 13.25
CA GLY A 117 1.98 -2.99 13.86
C GLY A 117 2.99 -4.01 14.39
N ILE A 118 4.26 -3.93 14.01
CA ILE A 118 5.36 -4.65 14.68
C ILE A 118 5.81 -3.93 15.97
N LEU A 119 5.54 -2.63 16.12
CA LEU A 119 6.03 -1.81 17.24
C LEU A 119 5.46 -2.19 18.63
N PRO A 120 4.15 -2.41 18.83
CA PRO A 120 3.62 -3.01 20.07
C PRO A 120 4.26 -4.37 20.37
N TYR A 121 4.57 -5.09 19.30
CA TYR A 121 5.48 -6.23 19.21
C TYR A 121 6.76 -5.99 20.00
N LEU A 122 7.62 -5.16 19.41
CA LEU A 122 8.97 -4.78 19.84
C LEU A 122 9.04 -4.17 21.24
N LEU A 123 7.93 -3.62 21.72
CA LEU A 123 7.82 -3.06 23.07
C LEU A 123 7.35 -4.08 24.13
N SER A 124 6.84 -5.25 23.72
CA SER A 124 6.41 -6.29 24.65
C SER A 124 7.61 -7.10 25.18
N VAL A 125 7.86 -7.09 26.50
CA VAL A 125 9.05 -7.72 27.15
C VAL A 125 9.28 -9.21 26.77
N ASN A 126 8.27 -9.89 26.23
CA ASN A 126 8.36 -11.28 25.81
C ASN A 126 9.04 -11.52 24.45
N ILE A 127 9.34 -10.52 23.61
CA ILE A 127 9.89 -10.75 22.25
C ILE A 127 11.21 -11.52 22.27
N PHE A 128 12.09 -11.16 23.21
CA PHE A 128 13.44 -11.73 23.31
C PHE A 128 13.43 -13.23 23.69
N ARG A 129 12.28 -13.77 24.10
CA ARG A 129 12.11 -15.21 24.38
C ARG A 129 11.89 -16.04 23.13
N TYR A 130 11.58 -15.44 21.97
CA TYR A 130 11.19 -16.21 20.79
C TYR A 130 12.34 -16.34 19.78
N LYS A 131 12.82 -17.57 19.57
CA LYS A 131 13.82 -17.94 18.54
C LYS A 131 13.43 -17.47 17.12
N VAL A 132 12.14 -17.23 16.89
CA VAL A 132 11.59 -16.72 15.61
C VAL A 132 12.04 -15.28 15.34
N PHE A 133 12.13 -14.43 16.37
CA PHE A 133 12.57 -13.05 16.21
C PHE A 133 14.01 -12.99 15.68
N TYR A 134 14.93 -13.74 16.29
CA TYR A 134 16.32 -13.82 15.83
C TYR A 134 16.45 -14.39 14.41
N ARG A 135 15.57 -15.31 13.99
CA ARG A 135 15.53 -15.80 12.61
C ARG A 135 15.07 -14.72 11.63
N ILE A 136 14.03 -13.95 11.97
CA ILE A 136 13.54 -12.83 11.15
C ILE A 136 14.64 -11.76 11.01
N VAL A 137 15.25 -11.36 12.12
CA VAL A 137 16.36 -10.39 12.12
C VAL A 137 17.55 -10.92 11.34
N GLY A 138 17.89 -12.20 11.49
CA GLY A 138 18.96 -12.83 10.72
C GLY A 138 18.70 -12.83 9.21
N VAL A 139 17.50 -13.22 8.78
CA VAL A 139 17.10 -13.16 7.36
C VAL A 139 17.12 -11.73 6.84
N PHE A 140 16.65 -10.76 7.64
CA PHE A 140 16.69 -9.35 7.28
C PHE A 140 18.13 -8.84 7.11
N LEU A 141 19.03 -9.14 8.04
CA LEU A 141 20.44 -8.74 7.94
C LEU A 141 21.13 -9.36 6.71
N VAL A 142 20.89 -10.65 6.43
CA VAL A 142 21.39 -11.30 5.22
C VAL A 142 20.82 -10.62 3.97
N SER A 143 19.53 -10.29 3.97
CA SER A 143 18.91 -9.58 2.84
C SER A 143 19.51 -8.19 2.63
N CYS A 144 19.89 -7.48 3.71
CA CYS A 144 20.55 -6.18 3.63
C CYS A 144 21.91 -6.27 2.92
N LEU A 145 22.63 -7.40 3.00
CA LEU A 145 23.90 -7.58 2.30
C LEU A 145 23.71 -7.68 0.79
N PHE A 146 22.72 -8.45 0.33
CA PHE A 146 22.47 -8.66 -1.10
C PHE A 146 21.70 -7.49 -1.74
N PHE A 147 20.77 -6.87 -1.00
CA PHE A 147 19.87 -5.83 -1.50
C PHE A 147 20.20 -4.44 -0.94
N TRP A 148 21.46 -4.19 -0.54
CA TRP A 148 21.86 -2.93 0.10
C TRP A 148 21.51 -1.69 -0.72
N LYS A 149 21.66 -1.75 -2.06
CA LYS A 149 21.29 -0.65 -2.97
C LYS A 149 19.80 -0.32 -2.87
N PHE A 150 18.94 -1.33 -2.87
CA PHE A 150 17.50 -1.17 -2.74
C PHE A 150 17.13 -0.50 -1.41
N TYR A 151 17.66 -1.01 -0.29
CA TYR A 151 17.42 -0.44 1.03
C TYR A 151 17.95 0.99 1.16
N PHE A 152 19.12 1.28 0.57
CA PHE A 152 19.68 2.61 0.55
C PHE A 152 18.81 3.58 -0.24
N THR A 153 18.36 3.22 -1.45
CA THR A 153 17.45 4.06 -2.24
C THR A 153 16.10 4.22 -1.54
N LEU A 154 15.62 3.19 -0.85
CA LEU A 154 14.40 3.25 -0.05
C LEU A 154 14.53 4.29 1.08
N ILE A 155 15.55 4.15 1.94
CA ILE A 155 15.83 5.06 3.06
C ILE A 155 16.07 6.49 2.55
N TYR A 156 16.89 6.64 1.52
CA TYR A 156 17.19 7.93 0.91
C TYR A 156 15.92 8.58 0.36
N SER A 157 15.05 7.82 -0.30
CA SER A 157 13.79 8.35 -0.81
C SER A 157 12.79 8.72 0.28
N THR A 158 12.83 8.07 1.44
CA THR A 158 11.95 8.39 2.56
C THR A 158 12.42 9.62 3.31
N LEU A 159 13.74 9.79 3.45
CA LEU A 159 14.35 10.91 4.17
C LEU A 159 14.46 12.18 3.32
N PHE A 160 14.73 12.04 2.01
CA PHE A 160 14.92 13.14 1.07
C PHE A 160 13.79 13.21 0.04
N ALA A 161 12.55 13.02 0.50
CA ALA A 161 11.35 12.96 -0.33
C ALA A 161 11.15 14.17 -1.27
N ASN A 162 11.79 15.31 -0.98
CA ASN A 162 11.70 16.55 -1.77
C ASN A 162 12.67 16.62 -2.96
N LYS A 163 13.63 15.68 -3.09
CA LYS A 163 14.68 15.74 -4.14
C LYS A 163 14.59 14.65 -5.20
N MET A 164 13.69 13.68 -5.04
CA MET A 164 13.49 12.62 -6.03
C MET A 164 12.07 12.71 -6.56
N ASP A 165 11.92 13.19 -7.79
CA ASP A 165 10.69 13.38 -8.59
C ASP A 165 9.94 12.06 -8.91
N VAL A 166 10.08 11.04 -8.08
CA VAL A 166 9.46 9.72 -8.29
C VAL A 166 8.39 9.51 -7.21
N GLY A 167 7.24 10.17 -7.42
CA GLY A 167 5.98 10.03 -6.66
C GLY A 167 5.54 11.27 -5.86
N SER A 168 4.34 11.21 -5.28
CA SER A 168 3.70 12.29 -4.49
C SER A 168 4.64 12.81 -3.38
N SER A 169 5.25 13.97 -3.62
CA SER A 169 6.06 14.72 -2.65
C SER A 169 5.15 15.62 -1.79
N SER A 170 5.65 16.12 -0.66
CA SER A 170 4.87 17.09 0.15
C SER A 170 4.62 18.39 -0.62
N GLY A 171 5.56 18.80 -1.48
CA GLY A 171 5.40 19.95 -2.37
C GLY A 171 4.26 19.74 -3.36
N MET A 172 4.26 18.60 -4.05
CA MET A 172 3.19 18.24 -5.01
C MET A 172 1.81 18.17 -4.33
N ARG A 173 1.73 17.70 -3.08
CA ARG A 173 0.47 17.69 -2.33
C ARG A 173 0.00 19.09 -1.94
N LEU A 174 0.93 19.99 -1.67
CA LEU A 174 0.61 21.38 -1.35
C LEU A 174 0.12 22.13 -2.60
N GLU A 175 0.74 21.86 -3.75
CA GLU A 175 0.29 22.36 -5.04
C GLU A 175 -1.09 21.79 -5.38
N GLN A 176 -1.30 20.48 -5.26
CA GLN A 176 -2.62 19.84 -5.45
C GLN A 176 -3.68 20.41 -4.52
N TRP A 177 -3.35 20.67 -3.24
CA TRP A 177 -4.23 21.35 -2.31
C TRP A 177 -4.56 22.77 -2.81
N GLY A 178 -3.55 23.52 -3.25
CA GLY A 178 -3.72 24.83 -3.90
C GLY A 178 -4.65 24.79 -5.11
N SER A 179 -4.49 23.78 -5.98
CA SER A 179 -5.28 23.62 -7.19
C SER A 179 -6.75 23.24 -6.93
N ILE A 180 -7.08 22.75 -5.73
CA ILE A 180 -8.47 22.40 -5.34
C ILE A 180 -9.11 23.37 -4.35
N LEU A 181 -8.33 24.26 -3.72
CA LEU A 181 -8.83 25.23 -2.75
C LEU A 181 -9.97 26.07 -3.31
N TRP A 182 -9.82 26.57 -4.54
CA TRP A 182 -10.87 27.38 -5.19
C TRP A 182 -12.20 26.63 -5.32
N ALA A 183 -12.19 25.31 -5.49
CA ALA A 183 -13.38 24.49 -5.60
C ALA A 183 -13.97 24.24 -4.20
N PHE A 184 -13.13 23.96 -3.21
CA PHE A 184 -13.56 23.79 -1.82
C PHE A 184 -14.23 25.05 -1.25
N GLU A 185 -13.66 26.23 -1.52
CA GLU A 185 -14.17 27.53 -1.06
C GLU A 185 -15.56 27.88 -1.61
N GLN A 186 -16.01 27.23 -2.69
CA GLN A 186 -17.37 27.46 -3.22
C GLN A 186 -18.47 26.95 -2.28
N ASN A 187 -18.22 25.83 -1.59
CA ASN A 187 -19.14 25.27 -0.61
C ASN A 187 -18.42 24.37 0.40
N GLU A 188 -17.82 25.01 1.40
CA GLU A 188 -16.95 24.35 2.37
C GLU A 188 -17.70 23.33 3.25
N LEU A 189 -18.97 23.58 3.57
CA LEU A 189 -19.73 22.75 4.52
C LEU A 189 -20.31 21.50 3.86
N TRP A 190 -20.97 21.66 2.71
CA TRP A 190 -21.76 20.59 2.07
C TRP A 190 -21.14 20.05 0.78
N GLY A 191 -20.12 20.73 0.24
CA GLY A 191 -19.48 20.38 -1.02
C GLY A 191 -20.29 20.76 -2.26
N ASN A 192 -19.70 20.51 -3.42
CA ASN A 192 -20.25 20.92 -4.71
C ASN A 192 -21.05 19.82 -5.43
N GLY A 193 -21.28 18.69 -4.76
CA GLY A 193 -22.00 17.55 -5.31
C GLY A 193 -21.08 16.40 -5.73
N SER A 194 -21.69 15.22 -5.87
CA SER A 194 -20.95 13.99 -6.16
C SER A 194 -20.18 14.07 -7.47
N SER A 195 -18.93 13.59 -7.46
CA SER A 195 -18.04 13.54 -8.63
C SER A 195 -17.66 14.91 -9.21
N TYR A 196 -17.80 16.00 -8.46
CA TYR A 196 -17.40 17.33 -8.89
C TYR A 196 -15.89 17.42 -9.15
N LEU A 197 -15.07 16.77 -8.33
CA LEU A 197 -13.62 16.68 -8.55
C LEU A 197 -13.30 16.14 -9.97
N TRP A 198 -13.92 15.03 -10.35
CA TRP A 198 -13.61 14.32 -11.60
C TRP A 198 -14.28 14.94 -12.84
N ASN A 199 -15.43 15.59 -12.67
CA ASN A 199 -16.17 16.14 -13.80
C ASN A 199 -15.85 17.62 -14.06
N VAL A 200 -15.44 18.38 -13.03
CA VAL A 200 -15.25 19.84 -13.14
C VAL A 200 -13.84 20.24 -12.76
N ALA A 201 -13.36 19.83 -11.58
CA ALA A 201 -12.08 20.32 -11.08
C ALA A 201 -10.90 19.85 -11.95
N THR A 202 -10.85 18.55 -12.27
CA THR A 202 -9.79 17.96 -13.12
C THR A 202 -9.81 18.46 -14.56
N GLN A 203 -10.95 18.93 -15.08
CA GLN A 203 -11.02 19.56 -16.40
C GLN A 203 -10.38 20.95 -16.40
N ASN A 204 -10.51 21.69 -15.29
CA ASN A 204 -9.99 23.04 -15.17
C ASN A 204 -8.50 23.08 -14.79
N ASN A 205 -8.01 22.07 -14.06
CA ASN A 205 -6.60 21.97 -13.65
C ASN A 205 -6.09 20.52 -13.79
N TYR A 206 -5.23 20.29 -14.78
CA TYR A 206 -4.62 18.99 -15.05
C TYR A 206 -3.74 18.49 -13.89
N GLU A 207 -3.21 19.40 -13.07
CA GLU A 207 -2.39 19.08 -11.88
C GLU A 207 -3.16 18.32 -10.79
N ILE A 208 -4.49 18.33 -10.86
CA ILE A 208 -5.37 17.57 -9.96
C ILE A 208 -5.37 16.07 -10.30
N LEU A 209 -4.92 15.64 -11.48
CA LEU A 209 -4.92 14.23 -11.89
C LEU A 209 -4.04 13.31 -11.00
N GLY A 210 -3.21 13.88 -10.12
CA GLY A 210 -2.49 13.15 -9.09
C GLY A 210 -3.17 13.14 -7.71
N ALA A 211 -4.42 13.57 -7.59
CA ALA A 211 -5.22 13.57 -6.36
C ALA A 211 -5.63 12.14 -5.96
N GLU A 212 -4.64 11.29 -5.64
CA GLU A 212 -4.87 9.94 -5.09
C GLU A 212 -5.48 9.98 -3.67
N SER A 213 -5.54 11.16 -3.05
CA SER A 213 -6.08 11.33 -1.71
C SER A 213 -7.60 11.40 -1.75
N ILE A 214 -8.25 10.39 -1.15
CA ILE A 214 -9.71 10.35 -0.97
C ILE A 214 -10.24 11.60 -0.25
N TRP A 215 -9.40 12.23 0.60
CA TRP A 215 -9.74 13.48 1.28
C TRP A 215 -10.02 14.63 0.32
N PHE A 216 -9.32 14.69 -0.82
CA PHE A 216 -9.57 15.75 -1.80
C PHE A 216 -10.92 15.57 -2.49
N SER A 217 -11.28 14.33 -2.85
CA SER A 217 -12.62 14.03 -3.37
C SER A 217 -13.70 14.30 -2.32
N LEU A 218 -13.50 13.87 -1.07
CA LEU A 218 -14.49 14.05 0.00
C LEU A 218 -14.74 15.53 0.31
N LEU A 219 -13.67 16.32 0.43
CA LEU A 219 -13.78 17.73 0.77
C LEU A 219 -14.42 18.55 -0.35
N ILE A 220 -14.10 18.28 -1.62
CA ILE A 220 -14.71 19.04 -2.73
C ILE A 220 -16.15 18.59 -2.98
N ASP A 221 -16.40 17.28 -3.03
CA ASP A 221 -17.70 16.76 -3.44
C ASP A 221 -18.74 16.90 -2.32
N TYR A 222 -18.32 16.74 -1.06
CA TYR A 222 -19.21 16.64 0.10
C TYR A 222 -18.84 17.59 1.26
N GLY A 223 -17.83 18.45 1.09
CA GLY A 223 -17.43 19.42 2.10
C GLY A 223 -16.82 18.79 3.35
N ILE A 224 -16.74 19.60 4.40
CA ILE A 224 -16.32 19.17 5.74
C ILE A 224 -17.24 18.04 6.26
N MET A 225 -18.53 18.09 5.94
CA MET A 225 -19.49 17.06 6.37
C MET A 225 -19.16 15.68 5.80
N GLY A 226 -18.75 15.60 4.54
CA GLY A 226 -18.28 14.35 3.94
C GLY A 226 -17.00 13.81 4.59
N GLY A 227 -16.07 14.72 4.93
CA GLY A 227 -14.86 14.36 5.68
C GLY A 227 -15.17 13.82 7.07
N LEU A 228 -16.12 14.43 7.80
CA LEU A 228 -16.53 14.00 9.13
C LEU A 228 -17.27 12.65 9.12
N MET A 229 -18.13 12.42 8.13
CA MET A 229 -18.84 11.14 7.99
C MET A 229 -17.93 9.97 7.58
N PHE A 230 -16.75 10.27 7.02
CA PHE A 230 -15.77 9.26 6.62
C PHE A 230 -14.91 8.75 7.79
N ILE A 231 -14.76 9.54 8.86
CA ILE A 231 -14.04 9.18 10.10
C ILE A 231 -14.94 8.29 10.96
#